data_AF-A0A7C5MR98-F1
#
_entry.id   AF-A0A7C5MR98-F1
#
_cell.length_a   1.000
_cell.length_b   1.000
_cell.length_c   1.000
_cell.angle_alpha   90.00
_cell.angle_beta   90.00
_cell.angle_gamma   90.00
#
_symmetry.space_group_name_H-M   'P 1'
#
loop_
_entity.id
_entity.type
_entity.pdbx_description
1 polymer ?
#
loop_
_entity_poly.entity_id
_entity_poly.type
_entity_poly.pdbx_seq_one_letter_code
_entity_poly.pdbx_strand_id
1 'polypeptide(L)'
;MRILQVVHTYVPESAGGTEIHTQQLVRDLRAHHDVAVLYRVFAPDRPDLELSESSYEGTPVYRLVNNFTWSRGPLFDYFCPDAEPRFLQVLDRFQPDLVHFQHLGGGLSTSFLTLAAERGLPTVFTLHDFWTLCSRSHLLTPDGQLCTGPEGGMRCIGCRPAPVYAPPVRQSWRSLRA
;
A
#
# COMPACT_ATOMS: atom_id res chain seq x y z
N MET A 1 -0.82 -12.28 -20.05
CA MET A 1 -1.83 -11.67 -19.14
C MET A 1 -1.30 -10.32 -18.71
N ARG A 2 -2.20 -9.39 -18.43
CA ARG A 2 -1.93 -8.05 -17.89
C ARG A 2 -2.16 -8.08 -16.38
N ILE A 3 -1.11 -7.88 -15.59
CA ILE A 3 -1.16 -7.98 -14.13
C ILE A 3 -0.89 -6.60 -13.52
N LEU A 4 -1.84 -6.09 -12.75
CA LEU A 4 -1.66 -4.84 -11.99
C LEU A 4 -1.24 -5.18 -10.57
N GLN A 5 -0.01 -4.84 -10.21
CA GLN A 5 0.47 -4.89 -8.83
C GLN A 5 0.06 -3.61 -8.11
N VAL A 6 -0.55 -3.71 -6.93
CA VAL A 6 -0.98 -2.55 -6.14
C VAL A 6 -0.29 -2.58 -4.78
N VAL A 7 0.51 -1.55 -4.48
CA VAL A 7 1.35 -1.51 -3.28
C VAL A 7 1.43 -0.10 -2.69
N HIS A 8 1.40 0.01 -1.37
CA HIS A 8 1.30 1.30 -0.67
C HIS A 8 2.44 2.29 -0.99
N THR A 9 3.67 1.80 -1.07
CA THR A 9 4.86 2.54 -1.50
C THR A 9 5.69 1.64 -2.40
N TYR A 10 6.64 2.22 -3.13
CA TYR A 10 7.43 1.45 -4.09
C TYR A 10 8.81 2.05 -4.33
N VAL A 11 9.70 1.26 -4.91
CA VAL A 11 11.03 1.69 -5.33
C VAL A 11 10.95 2.62 -6.57
N PRO A 12 11.86 3.60 -6.71
CA PRO A 12 12.99 3.91 -5.82
C PRO A 12 12.62 4.83 -4.64
N GLU A 13 11.38 5.32 -4.53
CA GLU A 13 10.99 6.28 -3.49
C GLU A 13 10.96 5.68 -2.07
N SER A 14 10.65 4.39 -1.94
CA SER A 14 10.65 3.64 -0.69
C SER A 14 11.22 2.23 -0.90
N ALA A 15 11.93 1.72 0.10
CA ALA A 15 12.50 0.38 0.07
C ALA A 15 12.38 -0.30 1.45
N GLY A 16 11.30 -1.04 1.64
CA GLY A 16 11.09 -2.00 2.72
C GLY A 16 10.88 -3.42 2.17
N GLY A 17 10.50 -4.35 3.06
CA GLY A 17 10.31 -5.76 2.68
C GLY A 17 9.26 -5.94 1.58
N THR A 18 8.11 -5.28 1.73
CA THR A 18 7.00 -5.34 0.77
C THR A 18 7.40 -4.75 -0.59
N GLU A 19 8.11 -3.62 -0.62
CA GLU A 19 8.54 -2.97 -1.86
C GLU A 19 9.56 -3.80 -2.62
N ILE A 20 10.56 -4.34 -1.92
CA ILE A 20 11.58 -5.20 -2.51
C ILE A 20 10.97 -6.51 -3.02
N HIS A 21 10.09 -7.14 -2.23
CA HIS A 21 9.36 -8.32 -2.67
C HIS A 21 8.56 -8.03 -3.94
N THR A 22 7.81 -6.92 -3.95
CA THR A 22 6.97 -6.54 -5.11
C THR A 22 7.85 -6.30 -6.34
N GLN A 23 8.99 -5.61 -6.21
CA GLN A 23 9.91 -5.40 -7.34
C GLN A 23 10.52 -6.71 -7.86
N GLN A 24 10.88 -7.64 -6.98
CA GLN A 24 11.38 -8.96 -7.38
C GLN A 24 10.29 -9.74 -8.14
N LEU A 25 9.07 -9.77 -7.60
CA LEU A 25 7.92 -10.41 -8.23
C LEU A 25 7.61 -9.80 -9.61
N VAL A 26 7.63 -8.47 -9.72
CA VAL A 26 7.43 -7.76 -10.98
C VAL A 26 8.49 -8.17 -12.01
N ARG A 27 9.77 -8.20 -11.62
CA ARG A 27 10.87 -8.60 -12.52
C ARG A 27 10.67 -10.02 -13.04
N ASP A 28 10.29 -10.95 -12.18
CA ASP A 28 10.09 -12.35 -12.56
C ASP A 28 8.85 -12.53 -13.45
N LEU A 29 7.72 -11.88 -13.13
CA LEU A 29 6.49 -11.99 -13.91
C LEU A 29 6.61 -11.37 -15.30
N ARG A 30 7.42 -10.32 -15.46
CA ARG A 30 7.63 -9.64 -16.75
C ARG A 30 8.26 -10.52 -17.83
N ALA A 31 8.85 -11.65 -17.48
CA ALA A 31 9.34 -12.61 -18.45
C ALA A 31 8.22 -13.23 -19.31
N HIS A 32 6.99 -13.26 -18.80
CA HIS A 32 5.86 -13.97 -19.42
C HIS A 32 4.54 -13.16 -19.45
N HIS A 33 4.51 -12.00 -18.80
CA HIS A 33 3.30 -11.20 -18.59
C HIS A 33 3.56 -9.71 -18.75
N ASP A 34 2.52 -8.96 -19.11
CA ASP A 34 2.54 -7.50 -19.08
C ASP A 34 2.23 -7.06 -17.65
N VAL A 35 3.15 -6.39 -16.99
CA VAL A 35 3.00 -6.03 -15.57
C VAL A 35 3.10 -4.53 -15.41
N ALA A 36 2.17 -3.94 -14.65
CA ALA A 36 2.24 -2.56 -14.20
C ALA A 36 2.11 -2.47 -12.68
N VAL A 37 2.60 -1.37 -12.10
CA VAL A 37 2.54 -1.14 -10.66
C VAL A 37 1.79 0.15 -10.36
N LEU A 38 0.76 0.09 -9.52
CA LEU A 38 0.16 1.27 -8.89
C LEU A 38 0.69 1.39 -7.47
N TYR A 39 1.23 2.57 -7.15
CA TYR A 39 1.66 2.88 -5.80
C TYR A 39 1.42 4.33 -5.43
N ARG A 40 1.40 4.60 -4.12
CA ARG A 40 1.30 5.95 -3.60
C ARG A 40 2.67 6.57 -3.36
N VAL A 41 2.72 7.89 -3.54
CA VAL A 41 3.85 8.73 -3.13
C VAL A 41 3.38 9.89 -2.25
N PHE A 42 4.23 10.31 -1.32
CA PHE A 42 4.06 11.59 -0.62
C PHE A 42 4.87 12.66 -1.36
N ALA A 43 4.20 13.66 -1.92
CA ALA A 43 4.81 14.69 -2.77
C ALA A 43 4.11 16.04 -2.54
N PRO A 44 4.47 16.78 -1.47
CA PRO A 44 3.77 17.99 -1.05
C PRO A 44 3.90 19.16 -2.04
N ASP A 45 4.85 19.08 -2.97
CA ASP A 45 5.04 19.99 -4.09
C ASP A 45 4.11 19.70 -5.28
N ARG A 46 3.31 18.62 -5.21
CA ARG A 46 2.34 18.20 -6.21
C ARG A 46 0.90 18.25 -5.67
N PRO A 47 -0.11 18.48 -6.53
CA PRO A 47 -1.51 18.38 -6.12
C PRO A 47 -1.85 17.03 -5.47
N ASP A 48 -2.65 17.06 -4.40
CA ASP A 48 -3.13 15.83 -3.77
C ASP A 48 -3.99 15.01 -4.74
N LEU A 49 -3.88 13.68 -4.68
CA LEU A 49 -4.57 12.73 -5.56
C LEU A 49 -4.23 12.88 -7.05
N GLU A 50 -3.14 13.56 -7.37
CA GLU A 50 -2.59 13.56 -8.73
C GLU A 50 -2.15 12.14 -9.10
N LEU A 51 -2.62 11.65 -10.26
CA LEU A 51 -2.16 10.41 -10.84
C LEU A 51 -1.22 10.72 -12.01
N SER A 52 0.01 10.24 -11.92
CA SER A 52 1.00 10.33 -12.99
C SER A 52 1.46 8.94 -13.44
N GLU A 53 1.90 8.84 -14.69
CA GLU A 53 2.39 7.60 -15.30
C GLU A 53 3.85 7.78 -15.70
N SER A 54 4.67 6.78 -15.41
CA SER A 54 6.09 6.75 -15.78
C SER A 54 6.55 5.30 -15.96
N SER A 55 7.86 5.08 -15.97
CA SER A 55 8.42 3.74 -15.93
C SER A 55 9.54 3.63 -14.92
N TYR A 56 9.67 2.46 -14.32
CA TYR A 56 10.80 2.08 -13.47
C TYR A 56 11.38 0.76 -13.94
N GLU A 57 12.67 0.77 -14.32
CA GLU A 57 13.35 -0.38 -14.93
C GLU A 57 12.58 -0.99 -16.12
N GLY A 58 11.93 -0.13 -16.91
CA GLY A 58 11.10 -0.53 -18.05
C GLY A 58 9.74 -1.11 -17.69
N THR A 59 9.35 -1.14 -16.40
CA THR A 59 8.00 -1.49 -15.96
C THR A 59 7.13 -0.22 -15.94
N PRO A 60 5.95 -0.21 -16.57
CA PRO A 60 4.99 0.87 -16.40
C PRO A 60 4.59 1.03 -14.93
N VAL A 61 4.60 2.27 -14.43
CA VAL A 61 4.17 2.57 -13.06
C VAL A 61 3.20 3.74 -13.03
N TYR A 62 2.19 3.61 -12.18
CA TYR A 62 1.18 4.61 -11.87
C TYR A 62 1.45 5.15 -10.47
N ARG A 63 1.80 6.43 -10.40
CA ARG A 63 2.18 7.14 -9.17
C ARG A 63 1.00 7.98 -8.72
N LEU A 64 0.36 7.58 -7.62
CA LEU A 64 -0.73 8.31 -7.00
C LEU A 64 -0.18 9.19 -5.86
N VAL A 65 -0.23 10.51 -6.04
CA VAL A 65 0.11 11.43 -4.96
C VAL A 65 -0.94 11.31 -3.87
N ASN A 66 -0.47 11.18 -2.64
CA ASN A 66 -1.30 11.29 -1.47
C ASN A 66 -0.55 12.09 -0.41
N ASN A 67 -1.03 13.31 -0.17
CA ASN A 67 -0.46 14.28 0.76
C ASN A 67 -1.20 14.37 2.08
N PHE A 68 -2.16 13.45 2.34
CA PHE A 68 -2.84 13.34 3.63
C PHE A 68 -3.59 14.61 4.05
N THR A 69 -4.23 15.29 3.09
CA THR A 69 -4.91 16.57 3.31
C THR A 69 -6.33 16.44 3.90
N TRP A 70 -6.84 15.22 4.05
CA TRP A 70 -8.19 14.94 4.55
C TRP A 70 -8.24 14.52 6.03
N SER A 71 -9.46 14.30 6.53
CA SER A 71 -9.75 13.98 7.93
C SER A 71 -9.01 12.72 8.43
N ARG A 72 -8.25 12.88 9.51
CA ARG A 72 -7.53 11.81 10.22
C ARG A 72 -8.42 11.06 11.21
N GLY A 73 -9.57 10.59 10.71
CA GLY A 73 -10.52 9.77 11.47
C GLY A 73 -9.96 8.38 11.80
N PRO A 74 -10.72 7.55 12.52
CA PRO A 74 -10.26 6.23 12.97
C PRO A 74 -9.92 5.25 11.84
N LEU A 75 -10.42 5.50 10.63
CA LEU A 75 -10.22 4.68 9.44
C LEU A 75 -9.18 5.26 8.47
N PHE A 76 -8.51 6.36 8.85
CA PHE A 76 -7.61 7.11 7.96
C PHE A 76 -6.53 6.25 7.31
N ASP A 77 -5.97 5.27 8.03
CA ASP A 77 -4.93 4.39 7.51
C ASP A 77 -5.45 3.32 6.54
N TYR A 78 -6.78 3.14 6.46
CA TYR A 78 -7.46 2.07 5.71
C TYR A 78 -8.32 2.57 4.56
N PHE A 79 -8.88 3.77 4.68
CA PHE A 79 -9.94 4.23 3.81
C PHE A 79 -9.64 5.61 3.25
N CYS A 80 -9.54 5.67 1.93
CA CYS A 80 -9.33 6.90 1.17
C CYS A 80 -10.25 6.89 -0.07
N PRO A 81 -11.55 7.20 0.09
CA PRO A 81 -12.52 7.19 -1.00
C PRO A 81 -12.13 8.09 -2.17
N ASP A 82 -11.49 9.22 -1.87
CA ASP A 82 -11.08 10.18 -2.90
C ASP A 82 -10.02 9.60 -3.85
N ALA A 83 -9.32 8.52 -3.47
CA ALA A 83 -8.40 7.81 -4.33
C ALA A 83 -9.09 6.83 -5.30
N GLU A 84 -10.36 6.46 -5.08
CA GLU A 84 -11.10 5.49 -5.89
C GLU A 84 -11.20 5.87 -7.37
N PRO A 85 -11.52 7.13 -7.76
CA PRO A 85 -11.56 7.50 -9.17
C PRO A 85 -10.21 7.30 -9.87
N ARG A 86 -9.10 7.44 -9.15
CA ARG A 86 -7.75 7.30 -9.68
C ARG A 86 -7.42 5.82 -9.87
N PHE A 87 -7.83 4.98 -8.94
CA PHE A 87 -7.72 3.52 -9.11
C PHE A 87 -8.53 3.04 -10.33
N LEU A 88 -9.79 3.48 -10.45
CA LEU A 88 -10.63 3.15 -11.61
C LEU A 88 -10.00 3.62 -12.93
N GLN A 89 -9.44 4.83 -12.95
CA GLN A 89 -8.69 5.36 -14.09
C GLN A 89 -7.49 4.49 -14.46
N VAL A 90 -6.76 3.94 -13.48
CA VAL A 90 -5.67 2.98 -13.73
C VAL A 90 -6.21 1.68 -14.32
N LEU A 91 -7.31 1.13 -13.77
CA LEU A 91 -7.94 -0.07 -14.33
C LEU A 91 -8.42 0.16 -15.77
N ASP A 92 -8.97 1.32 -16.07
CA ASP A 92 -9.44 1.68 -17.42
C ASP A 92 -8.30 1.83 -18.42
N ARG A 93 -7.16 2.37 -18.00
CA ARG A 93 -5.96 2.53 -18.85
C ARG A 93 -5.22 1.23 -19.05
N PHE A 94 -4.95 0.53 -17.95
CA PHE A 94 -4.12 -0.66 -17.97
C PHE A 94 -4.90 -1.93 -18.31
N GLN A 95 -6.23 -1.97 -18.18
CA GLN A 95 -7.06 -3.13 -18.54
C GLN A 95 -6.46 -4.47 -18.02
N PRO A 96 -6.23 -4.63 -16.70
CA PRO A 96 -5.63 -5.84 -16.18
C PRO A 96 -6.55 -7.05 -16.32
N ASP A 97 -5.96 -8.23 -16.53
CA ASP A 97 -6.62 -9.54 -16.39
C ASP A 97 -6.66 -9.98 -14.91
N LEU A 98 -5.75 -9.44 -14.08
CA LEU A 98 -5.64 -9.74 -12.65
C LEU A 98 -5.09 -8.54 -11.88
N VAL A 99 -5.67 -8.26 -10.71
CA VAL A 99 -5.14 -7.27 -9.75
C VAL A 99 -4.54 -8.00 -8.55
N HIS A 100 -3.26 -7.77 -8.30
CA HIS A 100 -2.54 -8.35 -7.17
C HIS A 100 -2.19 -7.26 -6.16
N PHE A 101 -2.92 -7.24 -5.06
CA PHE A 101 -2.69 -6.35 -3.93
C PHE A 101 -1.56 -6.90 -3.07
N GLN A 102 -0.59 -6.05 -2.78
CA GLN A 102 0.52 -6.34 -1.88
C GLN A 102 0.26 -5.70 -0.53
N HIS A 103 -0.05 -4.40 -0.51
CA HIS A 103 -0.37 -3.72 0.74
C HIS A 103 -1.07 -2.39 0.42
N LEU A 104 -2.07 -2.01 1.21
CA LEU A 104 -2.89 -0.81 0.97
C LEU A 104 -2.74 0.26 2.06
N GLY A 105 -2.06 -0.06 3.17
CA GLY A 105 -1.97 0.83 4.31
C GLY A 105 -1.26 2.14 4.08
N GLY A 106 -1.67 3.13 4.86
CA GLY A 106 -1.01 4.43 4.91
C GLY A 106 -1.24 5.28 3.67
N GLY A 107 -2.41 5.21 3.03
CA GLY A 107 -2.83 6.18 2.00
C GLY A 107 -3.29 5.60 0.66
N LEU A 108 -3.39 4.28 0.51
CA LEU A 108 -4.33 3.69 -0.46
C LEU A 108 -5.63 3.29 0.28
N SER A 109 -6.64 2.86 -0.46
CA SER A 109 -7.95 2.52 0.11
C SER A 109 -8.23 1.03 0.03
N THR A 110 -8.75 0.44 1.10
CA THR A 110 -9.24 -0.95 1.09
C THR A 110 -10.44 -1.14 0.14
N SER A 111 -11.16 -0.08 -0.21
CA SER A 111 -12.23 -0.15 -1.23
C SER A 111 -11.72 -0.56 -2.62
N PHE A 112 -10.42 -0.47 -2.90
CA PHE A 112 -9.87 -0.93 -4.19
C PHE A 112 -10.13 -2.42 -4.42
N LEU A 113 -10.16 -3.23 -3.34
CA LEU A 113 -10.53 -4.64 -3.42
C LEU A 113 -11.98 -4.81 -3.91
N THR A 114 -12.90 -4.05 -3.31
CA THR A 114 -14.32 -4.05 -3.71
C THR A 114 -14.48 -3.60 -5.15
N LEU A 115 -13.83 -2.50 -5.55
CA LEU A 115 -13.91 -1.96 -6.91
C LEU A 115 -13.36 -2.92 -7.97
N ALA A 116 -12.27 -3.65 -7.66
CA ALA A 116 -11.76 -4.69 -8.55
C ALA A 116 -12.76 -5.84 -8.68
N ALA A 117 -13.34 -6.29 -7.57
CA ALA A 117 -14.34 -7.36 -7.56
C ALA A 117 -15.63 -6.97 -8.31
N GLU A 118 -16.12 -5.74 -8.15
CA GLU A 118 -17.29 -5.20 -8.86
C GLU A 118 -17.09 -5.14 -10.38
N ARG A 119 -15.84 -4.96 -10.82
CA ARG A 119 -15.47 -5.05 -12.24
C ARG A 119 -15.25 -6.49 -12.74
N GLY A 120 -15.49 -7.49 -11.89
CA GLY A 120 -15.29 -8.90 -12.22
C GLY A 120 -13.81 -9.29 -12.38
N LEU A 121 -12.88 -8.48 -11.87
CA LEU A 121 -11.46 -8.74 -12.01
C LEU A 121 -10.99 -9.78 -10.97
N PRO A 122 -10.34 -10.87 -11.40
CA PRO A 122 -9.61 -11.76 -10.51
C PRO A 122 -8.67 -10.96 -9.60
N THR A 123 -8.82 -11.18 -8.30
CA THR A 123 -8.13 -10.39 -7.27
C THR A 123 -7.35 -11.31 -6.34
N VAL A 124 -6.08 -11.01 -6.13
CA VAL A 124 -5.21 -11.68 -5.17
C VAL A 124 -4.73 -10.64 -4.15
N PHE A 125 -4.68 -11.01 -2.86
CA PHE A 125 -4.08 -10.16 -1.84
C PHE A 125 -3.06 -10.96 -1.02
N THR A 126 -1.78 -10.61 -1.13
CA THR A 126 -0.73 -11.14 -0.27
C THR A 126 -0.70 -10.35 1.05
N LEU A 127 -0.82 -11.04 2.17
CA LEU A 127 -0.72 -10.41 3.50
C LEU A 127 0.74 -10.45 3.98
N HIS A 128 1.46 -9.33 3.84
CA HIS A 128 2.86 -9.20 4.27
C HIS A 128 3.01 -9.02 5.78
N ASP A 129 1.99 -8.50 6.45
CA ASP A 129 1.97 -8.25 7.88
C ASP A 129 0.52 -8.29 8.42
N PHE A 130 0.33 -7.89 9.67
CA PHE A 130 -0.98 -7.86 10.31
C PHE A 130 -1.71 -6.52 10.17
N TRP A 131 -1.33 -5.65 9.23
CA TRP A 131 -1.95 -4.33 9.05
C TRP A 131 -3.47 -4.43 8.86
N THR A 132 -3.94 -5.42 8.11
CA THR A 132 -5.39 -5.64 7.86
C THR A 132 -6.21 -5.92 9.12
N LEU A 133 -5.56 -6.33 10.22
CA LEU A 133 -6.17 -6.65 11.51
C LEU A 133 -5.78 -5.69 12.62
N CYS A 134 -4.69 -4.94 12.46
CA CYS A 134 -4.05 -4.16 13.50
C CYS A 134 -3.42 -2.91 12.91
N SER A 135 -3.80 -1.72 13.40
CA SER A 135 -3.22 -0.45 12.93
C SER A 135 -1.73 -0.28 13.25
N ARG A 136 -1.16 -1.17 14.08
CA ARG A 136 0.28 -1.23 14.34
C ARG A 136 1.01 -2.25 13.47
N SER A 137 0.29 -3.06 12.68
CA SER A 137 0.81 -4.08 11.78
C SER A 137 1.51 -5.30 12.39
N HIS A 138 1.72 -5.36 13.71
CA HIS A 138 2.54 -6.40 14.34
C HIS A 138 1.83 -7.25 15.42
N LEU A 139 0.55 -7.00 15.74
CA LEU A 139 -0.21 -7.70 16.79
C LEU A 139 0.53 -7.84 18.14
N LEU A 140 1.30 -6.82 18.52
CA LEU A 140 1.86 -6.73 19.87
C LEU A 140 1.21 -5.57 20.62
N THR A 141 0.93 -5.80 21.90
CA THR A 141 0.48 -4.79 22.84
C THR A 141 1.60 -3.77 23.12
N PRO A 142 1.31 -2.61 23.73
CA PRO A 142 2.34 -1.60 24.05
C PRO A 142 3.49 -2.13 24.91
N ASP A 143 3.24 -3.10 25.77
CA ASP A 143 4.20 -3.82 26.62
C ASP A 143 4.88 -5.00 25.92
N GLY A 144 4.67 -5.17 24.61
CA GLY A 144 5.36 -6.14 23.77
C GLY A 144 4.81 -7.58 23.85
N GLN A 145 3.68 -7.80 24.52
CA GLN A 145 3.02 -9.09 24.58
C GLN A 145 2.21 -9.36 23.30
N LEU A 146 1.93 -10.63 23.01
CA LEU A 146 1.06 -11.01 21.90
C LEU A 146 -0.36 -10.49 22.14
N CYS A 147 -0.89 -9.75 21.18
CA CYS A 147 -2.28 -9.30 21.19
C CYS A 147 -3.18 -10.44 20.70
N THR A 148 -4.15 -10.84 21.52
CA THR A 148 -5.14 -11.87 21.15
C THR A 148 -6.30 -11.33 20.32
N GLY A 149 -6.23 -10.06 19.88
CA GLY A 149 -7.24 -9.41 19.06
C GLY A 149 -7.87 -8.17 19.71
N PRO A 150 -8.76 -7.47 18.99
CA PRO A 150 -9.21 -6.13 19.33
C PRO A 150 -10.25 -6.04 20.46
N GLU A 151 -10.93 -7.14 20.82
CA GLU A 151 -12.04 -7.19 21.80
C GLU A 151 -13.08 -6.08 21.57
N GLY A 152 -13.74 -6.10 20.40
CA GLY A 152 -14.67 -5.05 19.99
C GLY A 152 -14.01 -3.68 19.78
N GLY A 153 -12.67 -3.61 19.73
CA GLY A 153 -11.88 -2.40 19.61
C GLY A 153 -11.38 -1.84 20.95
N MET A 154 -11.84 -2.36 22.10
CA MET A 154 -11.48 -1.83 23.41
C MET A 154 -9.98 -1.98 23.70
N ARG A 155 -9.36 -3.11 23.32
CA ARG A 155 -7.91 -3.30 23.50
C ARG A 155 -7.07 -2.39 22.62
N CYS A 156 -7.62 -1.93 21.50
CA CYS A 156 -6.92 -1.06 20.57
C CYS A 156 -6.76 0.38 21.11
N ILE A 157 -7.55 0.79 22.11
CA ILE A 157 -7.49 2.13 22.70
C ILE A 157 -6.09 2.40 23.28
N GLY A 158 -5.52 1.42 24.01
CA GLY A 158 -4.17 1.53 24.57
C GLY A 158 -3.05 1.36 23.53
N CYS A 159 -3.36 0.81 22.36
CA CYS A 159 -2.40 0.62 21.27
C CYS A 159 -2.13 1.90 20.48
N ARG A 160 -3.06 2.87 20.49
CA ARG A 160 -2.92 4.13 19.76
C ARG A 160 -1.83 5.00 20.39
N PRO A 161 -0.71 5.26 19.70
CA PRO A 161 0.11 6.41 20.04
C PRO A 161 -0.67 7.68 19.68
N ALA A 162 -0.37 8.80 20.33
CA ALA A 162 -0.61 10.14 19.78
C ALA A 162 -0.11 10.19 18.31
N PRO A 163 -0.59 11.08 17.43
CA PRO A 163 -0.21 11.08 16.02
C PRO A 163 1.28 11.38 15.86
N VAL A 164 2.12 10.35 15.92
CA VAL A 164 3.55 10.44 15.65
C VAL A 164 3.71 9.98 14.21
N TYR A 165 3.55 10.93 13.29
CA TYR A 165 4.25 10.84 12.02
C TYR A 165 5.74 10.97 12.35
N ALA A 166 6.37 9.85 12.73
CA ALA A 166 7.82 9.81 12.79
C ALA A 166 8.29 9.93 11.33
N PRO A 167 9.20 10.87 11.00
CA PRO A 167 9.82 10.86 9.68
C PRO A 167 10.40 9.46 9.43
N PRO A 168 10.48 9.01 8.16
CA PRO A 168 10.96 7.68 7.85
C PRO A 168 12.28 7.47 8.59
N VAL A 169 12.27 6.56 9.57
CA VAL A 169 13.49 6.13 10.21
C VAL A 169 14.32 5.64 9.05
N ARG A 170 15.43 6.33 8.75
CA ARG A 170 16.49 5.76 7.93
C ARG A 170 16.88 4.48 8.65
N GLN A 171 16.24 3.36 8.33
CA GLN A 171 16.64 2.06 8.81
C GLN A 171 18.00 1.83 8.16
N SER A 172 19.03 2.24 8.86
CA SER A 172 20.40 1.89 8.52
C SER A 172 20.53 0.40 8.79
N TRP A 173 20.21 -0.42 7.78
CA TRP A 173 20.50 -1.85 7.72
C TRP A 173 22.01 -2.18 7.80
N ARG A 174 22.85 -1.19 8.14
CA ARG A 174 24.31 -1.28 8.21
C ARG A 174 24.83 -1.90 9.51
N SER A 175 24.01 -2.09 10.54
CA SER A 175 24.45 -2.59 11.84
C SER A 175 24.25 -4.10 12.08
N LEU A 176 23.75 -4.87 11.10
CA LEU A 176 23.59 -6.33 11.21
C LEU A 176 24.66 -7.12 10.42
N ARG A 177 25.81 -6.51 10.14
CA ARG A 177 27.03 -7.22 9.75
C ARG A 177 28.07 -7.05 10.85
N ALA A 178 27.95 -7.86 11.88
CA ALA A 178 29.02 -8.18 12.82
C ALA A 178 29.07 -9.70 12.95
#